data_AF-A0A962FPE2-F1
#
_entry.id   AF-A0A962FPE2-F1
#
_cell.length_a   1.000
_cell.length_b   1.000
_cell.length_c   1.000
_cell.angle_alpha   90.00
_cell.angle_beta   90.00
_cell.angle_gamma   90.00
#
_symmetry.space_group_name_H-M   'P 1'
#
loop_
_entity.id
_entity.type
_entity.pdbx_description
1 polymer ?
#
loop_
_entity_poly.entity_id
_entity_poly.type
_entity_poly.pdbx_seq_one_letter_code
_entity_poly.pdbx_strand_id
1 'polypeptide(L)'
;MDTRKDKIGAVQHVAVDPLQYQLMAHPLFWMGSADQLKRSALVLAEVFVNDTRDIRAYVDEYQRLGASEIDIHKPSTLAQFVLLAAYAMENLFKAYVIFREPTLIDGGKLNGILRSHDLLALAARAEVTLTQEEARFCDLASSASVSWGRYPITESSSRVVGHSKVTTAAIRTFESLFDRVRAEFGSRFHARTP
;
A
#
# COMPACT_ATOMS: atom_id res chain seq x y z
N MET A 1 35.67 19.05 -21.44
CA MET A 1 35.25 18.85 -20.03
C MET A 1 34.38 17.60 -20.04
N ASP A 2 34.96 16.45 -19.70
CA ASP A 2 34.30 15.14 -19.73
C ASP A 2 33.43 14.98 -18.48
N THR A 3 32.13 15.28 -18.60
CA THR A 3 31.16 14.95 -17.57
C THR A 3 30.87 13.46 -17.65
N ARG A 4 31.73 12.65 -17.04
CA ARG A 4 31.32 11.32 -16.59
C ARG A 4 30.05 11.54 -15.79
N LYS A 5 28.91 11.10 -16.34
CA LYS A 5 27.62 11.12 -15.65
C LYS A 5 27.81 10.37 -14.35
N ASP A 6 27.98 11.07 -13.24
CA ASP A 6 27.98 10.47 -11.92
C ASP A 6 26.64 9.78 -11.78
N LYS A 7 26.65 8.45 -11.93
CA LYS A 7 25.46 7.64 -11.83
C LYS A 7 25.01 7.76 -10.38
N ILE A 8 23.89 8.45 -10.14
CA ILE A 8 23.25 8.61 -8.82
C ILE A 8 23.11 7.24 -8.11
N GLY A 9 22.96 6.17 -8.88
CA GLY A 9 23.11 4.79 -8.45
C GLY A 9 23.01 3.83 -9.64
N ALA A 10 23.16 2.54 -9.39
CA ALA A 10 22.88 1.49 -10.38
C ALA A 10 22.14 0.32 -9.71
N VAL A 11 21.06 -0.14 -10.33
CA VAL A 11 20.42 -1.41 -9.96
C VAL A 11 21.18 -2.52 -10.67
N GLN A 12 21.73 -3.46 -9.89
CA GLN A 12 22.36 -4.65 -10.44
C GLN A 12 21.36 -5.80 -10.46
N HIS A 13 21.17 -6.41 -11.63
CA HIS A 13 20.42 -7.64 -11.76
C HIS A 13 21.40 -8.81 -11.68
N VAL A 14 21.30 -9.60 -10.62
CA VAL A 14 22.09 -10.82 -10.44
C VAL A 14 21.20 -12.01 -10.74
N ALA A 15 21.64 -12.89 -11.62
CA ALA A 15 20.98 -14.18 -11.81
C ALA A 15 21.24 -15.03 -10.56
N VAL A 16 20.16 -15.48 -9.92
CA VAL A 16 20.21 -16.41 -8.79
C VAL A 16 19.70 -17.76 -9.25
N ASP A 17 20.21 -18.84 -8.67
CA ASP A 17 19.69 -20.17 -8.95
C ASP A 17 18.26 -20.34 -8.39
N PRO A 18 17.50 -21.35 -8.85
CA PRO A 18 16.10 -21.54 -8.44
C PRO A 18 15.90 -21.73 -6.93
N LEU A 19 16.85 -22.36 -6.22
CA LEU A 19 16.77 -22.58 -4.78
C LEU A 19 16.96 -21.24 -4.04
N GLN A 20 17.96 -20.46 -4.45
CA GLN A 20 18.17 -19.13 -3.89
C GLN A 20 16.96 -18.21 -4.15
N TYR A 21 16.34 -18.30 -5.34
CA TYR A 21 15.10 -17.56 -5.63
C TYR A 21 13.96 -17.93 -4.68
N GLN A 22 13.75 -19.23 -4.42
CA GLN A 22 12.73 -19.71 -3.47
C GLN A 22 13.00 -19.21 -2.05
N LEU A 23 14.26 -19.22 -1.61
CA LEU A 23 14.65 -18.68 -0.30
C LEU A 23 14.36 -17.17 -0.22
N MET A 24 14.68 -16.40 -1.27
CA MET A 24 14.40 -14.95 -1.30
C MET A 24 12.91 -14.64 -1.35
N ALA A 25 12.09 -15.56 -1.86
CA ALA A 25 10.65 -15.41 -1.91
C ALA A 25 9.94 -15.95 -0.64
N HIS A 26 10.70 -16.29 0.41
CA HIS A 26 10.17 -16.76 1.68
C HIS A 26 9.19 -15.74 2.31
N PRO A 27 8.07 -16.17 2.93
CA PRO A 27 7.05 -15.29 3.51
C PRO A 27 7.59 -14.19 4.42
N LEU A 28 8.66 -14.46 5.17
CA LEU A 28 9.30 -13.47 6.06
C LEU A 28 9.79 -12.23 5.31
N PHE A 29 10.31 -12.36 4.08
CA PHE A 29 10.79 -11.23 3.30
C PHE A 29 9.63 -10.35 2.82
N TRP A 30 8.55 -10.97 2.36
CA TRP A 30 7.32 -10.26 1.98
C TRP A 30 6.72 -9.50 3.16
N MET A 31 6.70 -10.10 4.35
CA MET A 31 6.28 -9.41 5.57
C MET A 31 7.21 -8.25 5.94
N GLY A 32 8.53 -8.43 5.82
CA GLY A 32 9.48 -7.34 6.06
C GLY A 32 9.21 -6.13 5.16
N SER A 33 8.92 -6.38 3.88
CA SER A 33 8.48 -5.34 2.94
C SER A 33 7.14 -4.73 3.35
N ALA A 34 6.15 -5.54 3.77
CA ALA A 34 4.86 -5.06 4.26
C ALA A 34 5.02 -4.12 5.46
N ASP A 35 5.84 -4.50 6.45
CA ASP A 35 6.11 -3.72 7.66
C ASP A 35 6.84 -2.40 7.36
N GLN A 36 7.74 -2.40 6.37
CA GLN A 36 8.40 -1.17 5.89
C GLN A 36 7.39 -0.24 5.19
N LEU A 37 6.58 -0.78 4.29
CA LEU A 37 5.57 -0.01 3.56
C LEU A 37 4.50 0.56 4.48
N LYS A 38 4.05 -0.18 5.50
CA LYS A 38 3.16 0.36 6.55
C LYS A 38 3.78 1.57 7.22
N ARG A 39 5.03 1.47 7.69
CA ARG A 39 5.72 2.58 8.35
C ARG A 39 5.79 3.81 7.44
N SER A 40 6.17 3.62 6.18
CA SER A 40 6.21 4.72 5.20
C SER A 40 4.83 5.32 4.94
N ALA A 41 3.78 4.50 4.85
CA ALA A 41 2.41 4.98 4.71
C ALA A 41 2.02 5.85 5.92
N LEU A 42 2.28 5.39 7.15
CA LEU A 42 1.91 6.13 8.36
C LEU A 42 2.61 7.48 8.49
N VAL A 43 3.84 7.62 8.00
CA VAL A 43 4.50 8.94 7.90
C VAL A 43 3.70 9.89 7.00
N LEU A 44 3.21 9.43 5.86
CA LEU A 44 2.38 10.24 4.96
C LEU A 44 1.01 10.57 5.57
N ALA A 45 0.44 9.63 6.34
CA ALA A 45 -0.80 9.85 7.08
C ALA A 45 -0.64 10.95 8.13
N GLU A 46 0.47 10.96 8.87
CA GLU A 46 0.79 12.01 9.84
C GLU A 46 0.94 13.38 9.15
N VAL A 47 1.68 13.45 8.04
CA VAL A 47 1.81 14.67 7.23
C VAL A 47 0.43 15.16 6.77
N PHE A 48 -0.43 14.27 6.27
CA PHE A 48 -1.78 14.62 5.85
C PHE A 48 -2.63 15.19 7.00
N VAL A 49 -2.58 14.57 8.18
CA VAL A 49 -3.32 15.03 9.37
C VAL A 49 -2.84 16.41 9.80
N ASN A 50 -1.52 16.63 9.84
CA ASN A 50 -0.93 17.92 10.20
C ASN A 50 -1.30 19.00 9.17
N ASP A 51 -1.11 18.73 7.88
CA ASP A 51 -1.49 19.64 6.78
C ASP A 51 -2.98 20.01 6.84
N THR A 52 -3.85 19.03 7.09
CA THR A 52 -5.30 19.26 7.18
C THR A 52 -5.65 20.14 8.37
N ARG A 53 -4.97 19.94 9.52
CA ARG A 53 -5.17 20.78 10.72
C ARG A 53 -4.75 22.22 10.44
N ASP A 54 -3.59 22.42 9.84
CA ASP A 54 -3.03 23.75 9.58
C ASP A 54 -3.86 24.51 8.54
N ILE A 55 -4.31 23.81 7.47
CA ILE A 55 -5.23 24.36 6.48
C ILE A 55 -6.57 24.74 7.13
N ARG A 56 -7.12 23.88 8.00
CA ARG A 56 -8.38 24.19 8.69
C ARG A 56 -8.23 25.44 9.57
N ALA A 57 -7.15 25.55 10.34
CA ALA A 57 -6.87 26.72 11.14
C ALA A 57 -6.79 28.00 10.30
N TYR A 58 -6.11 27.94 9.15
CA TYR A 58 -6.03 29.03 8.18
C TYR A 58 -7.41 29.42 7.60
N VAL A 59 -8.21 28.44 7.16
CA VAL A 59 -9.56 28.70 6.63
C VAL A 59 -10.45 29.32 7.70
N ASP A 60 -10.43 28.80 8.92
CA ASP A 60 -11.22 29.32 10.04
C ASP A 60 -10.85 30.78 10.37
N GLU A 61 -9.57 31.14 10.31
CA GLU A 61 -9.09 32.52 10.51
C GLU A 61 -9.65 33.46 9.43
N TYR A 62 -9.54 33.10 8.15
CA TYR A 62 -9.99 33.95 7.06
C TYR A 62 -11.52 34.06 6.96
N GLN A 63 -12.24 33.00 7.30
CA GLN A 63 -13.70 33.05 7.41
C GLN A 63 -14.15 34.03 8.52
N ARG A 64 -13.43 34.10 9.64
CA ARG A 64 -13.68 35.13 10.68
C ARG A 64 -13.42 36.55 10.19
N LEU A 65 -12.53 36.72 9.21
CA LEU A 65 -12.24 38.01 8.56
C LEU A 65 -13.23 38.35 7.44
N GLY A 66 -14.25 37.52 7.20
CA GLY A 66 -15.32 37.77 6.22
C GLY A 66 -14.99 37.30 4.80
N ALA A 67 -13.96 36.48 4.59
CA ALA A 67 -13.69 35.86 3.30
C ALA A 67 -14.82 34.88 2.91
N SER A 68 -15.25 34.92 1.65
CA SER A 68 -16.12 33.89 1.07
C SER A 68 -15.39 32.55 0.92
N GLU A 69 -16.14 31.49 0.61
CA GLU A 69 -15.66 30.10 0.48
C GLU A 69 -14.26 30.01 -0.18
N ILE A 70 -13.26 29.56 0.57
CA ILE A 70 -11.88 29.43 0.09
C ILE A 70 -11.69 28.00 -0.40
N ASP A 71 -11.56 27.85 -1.72
CA ASP A 71 -11.28 26.57 -2.34
C ASP A 71 -9.77 26.28 -2.36
N ILE A 72 -9.31 25.46 -1.42
CA ILE A 72 -7.90 25.10 -1.29
C ILE A 72 -7.64 23.78 -2.02
N HIS A 73 -7.17 23.89 -3.25
CA HIS A 73 -6.68 22.76 -4.04
C HIS A 73 -5.22 22.45 -3.68
N LYS A 74 -4.97 21.76 -2.56
CA LYS A 74 -3.63 21.22 -2.25
C LYS A 74 -3.50 19.77 -2.72
N PRO A 75 -2.41 19.39 -3.42
CA PRO A 75 -2.09 17.99 -3.65
C PRO A 75 -2.05 17.24 -2.31
N SER A 76 -2.91 16.24 -2.16
CA SER A 76 -3.06 15.53 -0.90
C SER A 76 -2.07 14.37 -0.84
N THR A 77 -1.21 14.36 0.19
CA THR A 77 -0.35 13.20 0.54
C THR A 77 -1.17 11.94 0.85
N LEU A 78 -2.48 12.08 1.01
CA LEU A 78 -3.41 10.98 1.23
C LEU A 78 -3.44 9.98 0.07
N ALA A 79 -3.24 10.43 -1.17
CA ALA A 79 -3.18 9.52 -2.31
C ALA A 79 -1.95 8.61 -2.24
N GLN A 80 -0.78 9.17 -1.90
CA GLN A 80 0.43 8.40 -1.68
C GLN A 80 0.33 7.53 -0.43
N PHE A 81 -0.37 7.97 0.61
CA PHE A 81 -0.72 7.11 1.75
C PHE A 81 -1.48 5.87 1.29
N VAL A 82 -2.59 6.03 0.56
CA VAL A 82 -3.40 4.88 0.12
C VAL A 82 -2.61 3.97 -0.81
N LEU A 83 -1.77 4.53 -1.68
CA LEU A 83 -0.88 3.74 -2.54
C LEU A 83 0.08 2.86 -1.73
N LEU A 84 0.79 3.43 -0.76
CA LEU A 84 1.72 2.67 0.08
C LEU A 84 1.00 1.68 0.99
N ALA A 85 -0.17 2.05 1.50
CA ALA A 85 -1.03 1.16 2.29
C ALA A 85 -1.51 -0.03 1.45
N ALA A 86 -1.84 0.19 0.16
CA ALA A 86 -2.20 -0.87 -0.77
C ALA A 86 -1.05 -1.86 -0.94
N TYR A 87 0.17 -1.38 -1.20
CA TYR A 87 1.34 -2.25 -1.33
C TYR A 87 1.70 -2.96 -0.02
N ALA A 88 1.49 -2.32 1.13
CA ALA A 88 1.70 -2.95 2.42
C ALA A 88 0.75 -4.15 2.61
N MET A 89 -0.55 -3.96 2.37
CA MET A 89 -1.55 -5.05 2.44
C MET A 89 -1.30 -6.13 1.38
N GLU A 90 -0.93 -5.74 0.16
CA GLU A 90 -0.61 -6.67 -0.92
C GLU A 90 0.51 -7.62 -0.52
N ASN A 91 1.61 -7.07 0.02
CA ASN A 91 2.75 -7.88 0.48
C ASN A 91 2.37 -8.77 1.66
N LEU A 92 1.58 -8.26 2.61
CA LEU A 92 1.11 -9.02 3.75
C LEU A 92 0.23 -10.20 3.33
N PHE A 93 -0.76 -9.98 2.45
CA PHE A 93 -1.60 -11.07 1.94
C PHE A 93 -0.82 -12.07 1.09
N LYS A 94 0.13 -11.61 0.26
CA LYS A 94 1.00 -12.52 -0.52
C LYS A 94 1.88 -13.37 0.40
N ALA A 95 2.39 -12.82 1.51
CA ALA A 95 3.11 -13.60 2.50
C ALA A 95 2.26 -14.76 3.05
N TYR A 96 0.98 -14.50 3.37
CA TYR A 96 0.03 -15.54 3.77
C TYR A 96 -0.19 -16.60 2.69
N VAL A 97 -0.44 -16.15 1.46
CA VAL A 97 -0.70 -17.04 0.33
C VAL A 97 0.51 -17.95 0.10
N ILE A 98 1.73 -17.40 0.09
CA ILE A 98 2.97 -18.17 -0.08
C ILE A 98 3.19 -19.14 1.09
N PHE A 99 2.96 -18.70 2.33
CA PHE A 99 3.11 -19.56 3.50
C PHE A 99 2.18 -20.78 3.45
N ARG A 100 1.01 -20.63 2.83
CA ARG A 100 0.01 -21.69 2.69
C ARG A 100 0.24 -22.55 1.46
N GLU A 101 0.72 -21.96 0.37
CA GLU A 101 0.94 -22.63 -0.91
C GLU A 101 2.31 -22.25 -1.49
N PRO A 102 3.42 -22.81 -0.96
CA PRO A 102 4.77 -22.46 -1.39
C PRO A 102 5.06 -22.77 -2.86
N THR A 103 4.30 -23.70 -3.47
CA THR A 103 4.40 -24.09 -4.88
C THR A 103 4.02 -22.98 -5.86
N LEU A 104 3.44 -21.86 -5.37
CA LEU A 104 3.24 -20.66 -6.18
C LEU A 104 4.55 -19.94 -6.54
N ILE A 105 5.67 -20.37 -5.96
CA ILE A 105 7.02 -19.96 -6.32
C ILE A 105 7.77 -21.20 -6.80
N ASP A 106 7.88 -21.33 -8.12
CA ASP A 106 8.51 -22.49 -8.73
C ASP A 106 9.34 -22.09 -9.96
N GLY A 107 10.43 -22.82 -10.19
CA GLY A 107 11.31 -22.63 -11.35
C GLY A 107 11.84 -21.20 -11.51
N GLY A 108 12.06 -20.48 -10.41
CA GLY A 108 12.54 -19.09 -10.44
C GLY A 108 11.48 -18.06 -10.85
N LYS A 109 10.19 -18.38 -10.73
CA LYS A 109 9.09 -17.51 -11.17
C LYS A 109 7.99 -17.40 -10.13
N LEU A 110 7.29 -16.26 -10.15
CA LEU A 110 6.05 -16.06 -9.40
C LEU A 110 4.85 -16.54 -10.22
N ASN A 111 3.95 -17.27 -9.58
CA ASN A 111 2.64 -17.57 -10.13
C ASN A 111 1.84 -16.27 -10.41
N GLY A 112 0.93 -16.32 -11.40
CA GLY A 112 0.02 -15.21 -11.74
C GLY A 112 -0.78 -14.66 -10.55
N ILE A 113 -1.19 -15.52 -9.62
CA ILE A 113 -1.91 -15.11 -8.40
C ILE A 113 -1.08 -14.11 -7.59
N LEU A 114 0.22 -14.33 -7.46
CA LEU A 114 1.15 -13.45 -6.72
C LEU A 114 1.49 -12.17 -7.49
N ARG A 115 1.04 -12.03 -8.75
CA ARG A 115 1.19 -10.81 -9.55
C ARG A 115 -0.08 -9.94 -9.54
N SER A 116 -1.16 -10.40 -8.92
CA SER A 116 -2.38 -9.60 -8.75
C SER A 116 -2.14 -8.40 -7.83
N HIS A 117 -2.90 -7.33 -8.08
CA HIS A 117 -3.01 -6.13 -7.23
C HIS A 117 -4.39 -6.02 -6.56
N ASP A 118 -5.27 -7.00 -6.79
CA ASP A 118 -6.60 -7.07 -6.19
C ASP A 118 -6.50 -7.59 -4.75
N LEU A 119 -6.65 -6.69 -3.78
CA LEU A 119 -6.54 -6.99 -2.36
C LEU A 119 -7.69 -7.85 -1.85
N LEU A 120 -8.90 -7.77 -2.44
CA LEU A 120 -10.02 -8.62 -2.04
C LEU A 120 -9.77 -10.07 -2.46
N ALA A 121 -9.31 -10.28 -3.69
CA ALA A 121 -8.93 -11.60 -4.18
C ALA A 121 -7.76 -12.19 -3.39
N LEU A 122 -6.75 -11.38 -3.06
CA LEU A 122 -5.62 -11.80 -2.24
C LEU A 122 -6.02 -12.14 -0.81
N ALA A 123 -6.87 -11.33 -0.17
CA ALA A 123 -7.39 -11.61 1.17
C ALA A 123 -8.19 -12.92 1.20
N ALA A 124 -9.05 -13.14 0.21
CA ALA A 124 -9.80 -14.39 0.08
C ALA A 124 -8.86 -15.59 -0.09
N ARG A 125 -7.83 -15.49 -0.95
CA ARG A 125 -6.83 -16.55 -1.14
C ARG A 125 -6.00 -16.79 0.13
N ALA A 126 -5.74 -15.74 0.90
CA ALA A 126 -5.07 -15.81 2.20
C ALA A 126 -5.96 -16.41 3.31
N GLU A 127 -7.27 -16.59 3.07
CA GLU A 127 -8.29 -16.92 4.08
C GLU A 127 -8.35 -15.90 5.22
N VAL A 128 -8.20 -14.62 4.87
CA VAL A 128 -8.43 -13.52 5.79
C VAL A 128 -9.88 -13.06 5.67
N THR A 129 -10.63 -13.17 6.76
CA THR A 129 -11.98 -12.61 6.83
C THR A 129 -11.89 -11.10 7.01
N LEU A 130 -12.57 -10.37 6.13
CA LEU A 130 -12.68 -8.91 6.18
C LEU A 130 -14.06 -8.50 6.68
N THR A 131 -14.11 -7.49 7.54
CA THR A 131 -15.33 -6.73 7.81
C THR A 131 -15.75 -5.93 6.58
N GLN A 132 -16.97 -5.40 6.58
CA GLN A 132 -17.45 -4.56 5.47
C GLN A 132 -16.58 -3.31 5.28
N GLU A 133 -16.10 -2.71 6.37
CA GLU A 133 -15.25 -1.51 6.31
C GLU A 133 -13.86 -1.84 5.73
N GLU A 134 -13.26 -2.94 6.18
CA GLU A 134 -11.98 -3.44 5.69
C GLU A 134 -12.05 -3.81 4.20
N ALA A 135 -13.15 -4.44 3.77
CA ALA A 135 -13.37 -4.76 2.35
C ALA A 135 -13.47 -3.49 1.49
N ARG A 136 -14.17 -2.44 1.96
CA ARG A 136 -14.22 -1.15 1.26
C ARG A 136 -12.85 -0.49 1.18
N PHE A 137 -12.05 -0.58 2.24
CA PHE A 137 -10.68 -0.10 2.21
C PHE A 137 -9.83 -0.88 1.19
N CYS A 138 -9.91 -2.21 1.19
CA CYS A 138 -9.19 -3.05 0.23
C CYS A 138 -9.57 -2.76 -1.23
N ASP A 139 -10.85 -2.53 -1.51
CA ASP A 139 -11.32 -2.13 -2.84
C ASP A 139 -10.76 -0.77 -3.27
N LEU A 140 -10.88 0.24 -2.39
CA LEU A 140 -10.31 1.58 -2.60
C LEU A 140 -8.80 1.52 -2.86
N ALA A 141 -8.07 0.76 -2.04
CA ALA A 141 -6.62 0.62 -2.11
C ALA A 141 -6.18 -0.16 -3.37
N SER A 142 -6.93 -1.18 -3.78
CA SER A 142 -6.69 -1.90 -5.06
C SER A 142 -6.84 -0.97 -6.25
N SER A 143 -7.87 -0.11 -6.24
CA SER A 143 -8.05 0.93 -7.26
C SER A 143 -6.91 1.95 -7.25
N ALA A 144 -6.49 2.40 -6.08
CA ALA A 144 -5.38 3.36 -5.92
C ALA A 144 -4.07 2.81 -6.49
N SER A 145 -3.78 1.54 -6.22
CA SER A 145 -2.52 0.90 -6.58
C SER A 145 -2.30 0.81 -8.09
N VAL A 146 -3.36 0.81 -8.89
CA VAL A 146 -3.29 0.72 -10.35
C VAL A 146 -3.66 2.02 -11.08
N SER A 147 -4.17 3.05 -10.38
CA SER A 147 -4.67 4.26 -11.04
C SER A 147 -4.30 5.56 -10.32
N TRP A 148 -5.25 6.16 -9.60
CA TRP A 148 -5.18 7.51 -9.05
C TRP A 148 -4.14 7.69 -7.93
N GLY A 149 -3.62 6.61 -7.35
CA GLY A 149 -2.47 6.67 -6.45
C GLY A 149 -1.15 6.92 -7.19
N ARG A 150 -1.04 6.46 -8.45
CA ARG A 150 0.16 6.61 -9.30
C ARG A 150 0.11 7.85 -10.18
N TYR A 151 -1.07 8.21 -10.67
CA TYR A 151 -1.25 9.27 -11.64
C TYR A 151 -2.23 10.32 -11.12
N PRO A 152 -1.93 11.62 -11.29
CA PRO A 152 -2.86 12.69 -10.92
C PRO A 152 -4.11 12.72 -11.81
N ILE A 153 -4.11 11.98 -12.91
CA ILE A 153 -5.22 11.79 -13.85
C ILE A 153 -5.32 10.30 -14.20
N THR A 154 -6.52 9.82 -14.49
CA THR A 154 -6.69 8.42 -14.90
C THR A 154 -6.13 8.14 -16.28
N GLU A 155 -5.73 6.89 -16.49
CA GLU A 155 -5.09 6.43 -17.74
C GLU A 155 -5.97 6.60 -19.00
N SER A 156 -7.28 6.80 -18.82
CA SER A 156 -8.22 7.10 -19.89
C SER A 156 -9.10 8.29 -19.53
N SER A 157 -9.38 9.13 -20.53
CA SER A 157 -10.37 10.21 -20.43
C SER A 157 -11.78 9.70 -20.14
N SER A 158 -12.08 8.43 -20.46
CA SER A 158 -13.35 7.78 -20.12
C SER A 158 -13.44 7.28 -18.67
N ARG A 159 -12.36 7.39 -17.88
CA ARG A 159 -12.26 6.88 -16.50
C ARG A 159 -11.88 7.94 -15.48
N VAL A 160 -11.98 9.23 -15.82
CA VAL A 160 -11.60 10.34 -14.93
C VAL A 160 -12.31 10.20 -13.58
N VAL A 161 -11.55 9.88 -12.53
CA VAL A 161 -12.04 9.96 -11.17
C VAL A 161 -12.18 11.44 -10.85
N GLY A 162 -13.42 11.91 -10.79
CA GLY A 162 -13.72 13.33 -10.55
C GLY A 162 -13.06 13.83 -9.26
N HIS A 163 -13.28 13.13 -8.14
CA HIS A 163 -12.62 13.35 -6.84
C HIS A 163 -12.74 12.08 -5.98
N SER A 164 -11.62 11.49 -5.53
CA SER A 164 -11.65 10.45 -4.49
C SER A 164 -11.78 11.11 -3.12
N LYS A 165 -12.92 10.93 -2.44
CA LYS A 165 -13.09 11.35 -1.04
C LYS A 165 -12.52 10.28 -0.12
N VAL A 166 -11.22 10.36 0.13
CA VAL A 166 -10.57 9.56 1.18
C VAL A 166 -10.60 10.35 2.49
N THR A 167 -10.93 9.69 3.59
CA THR A 167 -11.03 10.32 4.91
C THR A 167 -10.02 9.72 5.88
N THR A 168 -9.85 10.33 7.05
CA THR A 168 -9.03 9.76 8.13
C THR A 168 -9.55 8.42 8.66
N ALA A 169 -10.79 8.03 8.33
CA ALA A 169 -11.27 6.69 8.60
C ALA A 169 -10.43 5.64 7.87
N ALA A 170 -10.04 5.89 6.61
CA ALA A 170 -9.21 4.97 5.84
C ALA A 170 -7.85 4.68 6.51
N ILE A 171 -7.28 5.67 7.20
CA ILE A 171 -6.04 5.50 7.98
C ILE A 171 -6.26 4.51 9.12
N ARG A 172 -7.34 4.70 9.90
CA ARG A 172 -7.68 3.81 11.02
C ARG A 172 -8.04 2.40 10.55
N THR A 173 -8.84 2.29 9.50
CA THR A 173 -9.21 0.99 8.90
C THR A 173 -7.96 0.24 8.45
N PHE A 174 -7.05 0.92 7.73
CA PHE A 174 -5.79 0.33 7.30
C PHE A 174 -4.94 -0.16 8.48
N GLU A 175 -4.71 0.70 9.47
CA GLU A 175 -3.85 0.37 10.60
C GLU A 175 -4.39 -0.81 11.40
N SER A 176 -5.70 -0.76 11.74
CA SER A 176 -6.39 -1.83 12.44
C SER A 176 -6.36 -3.15 11.67
N LEU A 177 -6.65 -3.11 10.36
CA LEU A 177 -6.63 -4.30 9.51
C LEU A 177 -5.22 -4.90 9.45
N PHE A 178 -4.22 -4.06 9.18
CA PHE A 178 -2.85 -4.51 9.04
C PHE A 178 -2.36 -5.17 10.33
N ASP A 179 -2.56 -4.52 11.48
CA ASP A 179 -2.08 -5.05 12.76
C ASP A 179 -2.76 -6.36 13.14
N ARG A 180 -4.07 -6.45 12.93
CA ARG A 180 -4.82 -7.68 13.15
C ARG A 180 -4.29 -8.83 12.29
N VAL A 181 -4.17 -8.61 10.99
CA VAL A 181 -3.68 -9.63 10.04
C VAL A 181 -2.22 -9.98 10.33
N ARG A 182 -1.37 -8.99 10.63
CA ARG A 182 0.05 -9.22 10.93
C ARG A 182 0.24 -10.05 12.20
N ALA A 183 -0.54 -9.78 13.24
CA ALA A 183 -0.53 -10.53 14.49
C ALA A 183 -1.02 -11.98 14.28
N GLU A 184 -2.12 -12.16 13.56
CA GLU A 184 -2.66 -13.47 13.22
C GLU A 184 -1.62 -14.32 12.46
N PHE A 185 -0.84 -13.72 11.57
CA PHE A 185 0.21 -14.45 10.85
C PHE A 185 1.29 -14.91 11.81
N GLY A 186 1.74 -14.00 12.68
CA GLY A 186 2.74 -14.28 13.68
C GLY A 186 2.34 -15.52 14.49
N SER A 187 1.11 -15.57 15.00
CA SER A 187 0.60 -16.72 15.72
C SER A 187 0.63 -18.01 14.90
N ARG A 188 0.17 -17.98 13.64
CA ARG A 188 0.15 -19.15 12.74
C ARG A 188 1.55 -19.63 12.33
N PHE A 189 2.48 -18.72 12.14
CA PHE A 189 3.85 -19.01 11.72
C PHE A 189 4.61 -19.77 12.82
N HIS A 190 4.54 -19.28 14.07
CA HIS A 190 5.15 -19.95 15.22
C HIS A 190 4.53 -21.33 15.48
N ALA A 191 3.21 -21.48 15.32
CA ALA A 191 2.54 -22.76 15.55
C ALA A 191 2.92 -23.87 14.55
N ARG A 192 3.47 -23.52 13.37
CA ARG A 192 3.87 -24.47 12.31
C ARG A 192 5.36 -24.73 12.25
N THR A 193 6.16 -24.03 13.04
CA THR A 193 7.61 -24.22 13.10
C THR A 193 7.90 -25.13 14.29
N PRO A 194 8.46 -26.34 14.10
CA PRO A 194 8.76 -27.29 15.17
C PRO A 194 9.83 -26.77 16.15
#